data_AF-A0A3B9HZE9-F1
#
_entry.id   AF-A0A3B9HZE9-F1
#
_cell.length_a   1.000
_cell.length_b   1.000
_cell.length_c   1.000
_cell.angle_alpha   90.00
_cell.angle_beta   90.00
_cell.angle_gamma   90.00
#
_symmetry.space_group_name_H-M   'P 1'
#
loop_
_entity.id
_entity.type
_entity.pdbx_description
1 polymer ?
#
loop_
_entity_poly.entity_id
_entity_poly.type
_entity_poly.pdbx_seq_one_letter_code
_entity_poly.pdbx_strand_id
1 'polypeptide(L)'
;ATILDEQIQTAVRRGAANNLSLEEVNQAIISLKGFTAAEIRYSLNKALWGRKSIDAEILPILQDEKEQLARKDGVLEYVRAMESLEDVGGLENLKEWLVKRRRLFSPEAAQAGLNPPRGLLMMGISGCGKSLSVKAISSLWGLPLFRLDMNKVYSGNYGTPEGTFYRAIKSIESVAPAILWIDEIEGGISSNTAKDGGTGSHIFSAFLTWMQEKSAGVFVAATANRIDLLPAEIIRKGRFDQVFFIDLPNDSEREAIFRVHLKRRGNHLEDFDLPLLSVATEFWNGAEIEHVVEAATIEAFHRGNLLAQDDLYTIIRSTVPLSRTMSEQIKFIKNWASERAISASHSDK
;
A
#
# COMPACT_ATOMS: atom_id res chain seq x y z
N ALA A 1 1.73 -19.42 17.61
CA ALA A 1 2.84 -20.39 17.70
C ALA A 1 2.33 -21.74 18.17
N THR A 2 2.00 -21.92 19.45
CA THR A 2 1.67 -23.25 20.02
C THR A 2 0.58 -24.03 19.27
N ILE A 3 -0.56 -23.39 18.93
CA ILE A 3 -1.65 -24.06 18.19
C ILE A 3 -1.22 -24.42 16.76
N LEU A 4 -0.42 -23.56 16.12
CA LEU A 4 0.11 -23.81 14.77
C LEU A 4 1.02 -25.04 14.77
N ASP A 5 1.97 -25.09 15.72
CA ASP A 5 2.88 -26.22 15.86
C ASP A 5 2.12 -27.53 16.14
N GLU A 6 1.13 -27.50 17.02
CA GLU A 6 0.26 -28.65 17.34
C GLU A 6 -0.45 -29.18 16.08
N GLN A 7 -1.01 -28.29 15.25
CA GLN A 7 -1.72 -28.68 14.04
C GLN A 7 -0.78 -29.18 12.94
N ILE A 8 0.38 -28.55 12.76
CA ILE A 8 1.42 -29.03 11.82
C ILE A 8 1.87 -30.44 12.23
N GLN A 9 2.19 -30.65 13.51
CA GLN A 9 2.59 -31.97 14.02
C GLN A 9 1.49 -33.02 13.85
N THR A 10 0.23 -32.63 14.01
CA THR A 10 -0.93 -33.52 13.76
C THR A 10 -1.03 -33.91 12.29
N ALA A 11 -0.84 -32.97 11.36
CA ALA A 11 -0.82 -33.25 9.93
C ALA A 11 0.38 -34.13 9.52
N VAL A 12 1.56 -33.88 10.11
CA VAL A 12 2.76 -34.73 9.90
C VAL A 12 2.52 -36.16 10.37
N ARG A 13 1.88 -36.36 11.53
CA ARG A 13 1.48 -37.70 12.01
C ARG A 13 0.48 -38.41 11.09
N ARG A 14 -0.28 -37.66 10.29
CA ARG A 14 -1.19 -38.19 9.25
C ARG A 14 -0.48 -38.49 7.92
N GLY A 15 0.83 -38.27 7.84
CA GLY A 15 1.66 -38.59 6.67
C GLY A 15 2.00 -37.39 5.78
N ALA A 16 1.76 -36.15 6.23
CA ALA A 16 2.19 -34.96 5.47
C ALA A 16 3.68 -34.63 5.73
N ALA A 17 4.41 -34.20 4.69
CA ALA A 17 5.75 -33.66 4.83
C ALA A 17 5.70 -32.16 5.15
N ASN A 18 6.41 -31.69 6.19
CA ASN A 18 6.52 -30.26 6.49
C ASN A 18 7.71 -29.65 5.75
N ASN A 19 7.43 -28.77 4.79
CA ASN A 19 8.41 -28.09 3.96
C ASN A 19 8.42 -26.57 4.19
N LEU A 20 7.75 -26.08 5.24
CA LEU A 20 7.70 -24.65 5.55
C LEU A 20 9.08 -24.14 6.00
N SER A 21 9.51 -23.03 5.40
CA SER A 21 10.65 -22.26 5.89
C SER A 21 10.29 -21.51 7.19
N LEU A 22 11.30 -21.06 7.93
CA LEU A 22 11.09 -20.23 9.13
C LEU A 22 10.33 -18.93 8.81
N GLU A 23 10.56 -18.36 7.63
CA GLU A 23 9.88 -17.16 7.17
C GLU A 23 8.39 -17.43 6.91
N GLU A 24 8.05 -18.55 6.26
CA GLU A 24 6.66 -18.96 6.00
C GLU A 24 5.91 -19.32 7.30
N VAL A 25 6.59 -19.95 8.27
CA VAL A 25 6.01 -20.19 9.60
C VAL A 25 5.67 -18.86 10.29
N ASN A 26 6.58 -17.87 10.23
CA ASN A 26 6.33 -16.55 10.78
C ASN A 26 5.16 -15.85 10.07
N GLN A 27 5.07 -15.96 8.74
CA GLN A 27 3.94 -15.44 7.96
C GLN A 27 2.62 -16.11 8.34
N ALA A 28 2.61 -17.43 8.56
CA ALA A 28 1.43 -18.14 9.03
C ALA A 28 1.00 -17.67 10.44
N ILE A 29 1.96 -17.46 11.35
CA ILE A 29 1.70 -16.91 12.68
C ILE A 29 1.09 -15.51 12.59
N ILE A 30 1.65 -14.63 11.75
CA ILE A 30 1.14 -13.27 11.53
C ILE A 30 -0.27 -13.30 10.92
N SER A 31 -0.53 -14.20 9.97
CA SER A 31 -1.84 -14.37 9.34
C SER A 31 -2.90 -14.77 10.37
N LEU A 32 -2.55 -15.68 11.30
CA LEU A 32 -3.45 -16.16 12.36
C LEU A 32 -3.62 -15.20 13.54
N LYS A 33 -2.81 -14.14 13.65
CA LYS A 33 -3.01 -13.13 14.72
C LYS A 33 -4.35 -12.43 14.57
N GLY A 34 -5.03 -12.24 15.70
CA GLY A 34 -6.39 -11.70 15.78
C GLY A 34 -7.49 -12.76 15.87
N PHE A 35 -7.18 -14.02 15.58
CA PHE A 35 -8.13 -15.11 15.60
C PHE A 35 -8.27 -15.66 17.03
N THR A 36 -9.47 -16.07 17.40
CA THR A 36 -9.71 -16.89 18.59
C THR A 36 -9.08 -18.29 18.43
N ALA A 37 -8.85 -19.00 19.54
CA ALA A 37 -8.31 -20.36 19.47
C ALA A 37 -9.15 -21.32 18.59
N ALA A 38 -10.48 -21.13 18.58
CA ALA A 38 -11.39 -21.90 17.72
C ALA A 38 -11.20 -21.55 16.24
N GLU A 39 -11.13 -20.25 15.91
CA GLU A 39 -10.91 -19.79 14.53
C GLU A 39 -9.53 -20.20 14.00
N ILE A 40 -8.49 -20.16 14.83
CA ILE A 40 -7.15 -20.67 14.46
C ILE A 40 -7.23 -22.15 14.09
N ARG A 41 -7.85 -22.98 14.96
CA ARG A 41 -7.99 -24.42 14.71
C ARG A 41 -8.81 -24.70 13.45
N TYR A 42 -9.91 -23.97 13.25
CA TYR A 42 -10.73 -24.11 12.04
C TYR A 42 -9.94 -23.77 10.77
N SER A 43 -9.27 -22.62 10.76
CA SER A 43 -8.51 -22.12 9.60
C SER A 43 -7.33 -23.04 9.25
N LEU A 44 -6.61 -23.52 10.27
CA LEU A 44 -5.52 -24.48 10.08
C LEU A 44 -6.01 -25.85 9.62
N ASN A 45 -7.11 -26.36 10.18
CA ASN A 45 -7.71 -27.60 9.69
C ASN A 45 -8.09 -27.47 8.23
N LYS A 46 -8.75 -26.37 7.84
CA LYS A 46 -9.10 -26.10 6.44
C LYS A 46 -7.87 -26.02 5.54
N ALA A 47 -6.82 -25.32 5.97
CA ALA A 47 -5.60 -25.15 5.18
C ALA A 47 -4.79 -26.46 5.03
N LEU A 48 -4.79 -27.32 6.05
CA LEU A 48 -3.99 -28.55 6.09
C LEU A 48 -4.75 -29.80 5.61
N TRP A 49 -6.08 -29.75 5.49
CA TRP A 49 -6.90 -30.91 5.18
C TRP A 49 -6.55 -31.56 3.84
N GLY A 50 -6.27 -32.87 3.86
CA GLY A 50 -6.00 -33.66 2.65
C GLY A 50 -4.67 -33.38 1.97
N ARG A 51 -3.82 -32.50 2.52
CA ARG A 51 -2.50 -32.18 1.96
C ARG A 51 -1.47 -33.27 2.27
N LYS A 52 -0.68 -33.63 1.25
CA LYS A 52 0.49 -34.52 1.39
C LYS A 52 1.77 -33.76 1.76
N SER A 53 1.81 -32.46 1.51
CA SER A 53 2.91 -31.57 1.89
C SER A 53 2.35 -30.27 2.44
N ILE A 54 3.02 -29.73 3.46
CA ILE A 54 2.71 -28.45 4.09
C ILE A 54 3.79 -27.47 3.60
N ASP A 55 3.39 -26.56 2.73
CA ASP A 55 4.22 -25.58 2.03
C ASP A 55 3.54 -24.21 2.02
N ALA A 56 4.14 -23.23 1.32
CA ALA A 56 3.66 -21.85 1.24
C ALA A 56 2.20 -21.69 0.78
N GLU A 57 1.62 -22.69 0.11
CA GLU A 57 0.24 -22.62 -0.36
C GLU A 57 -0.81 -22.59 0.76
N ILE A 58 -0.42 -22.87 2.01
CA ILE A 58 -1.33 -22.67 3.15
C ILE A 58 -1.56 -21.17 3.42
N LEU A 59 -0.62 -20.29 3.05
CA LEU A 59 -0.67 -18.87 3.38
C LEU A 59 -1.87 -18.17 2.72
N PRO A 60 -2.13 -18.32 1.41
CA PRO A 60 -3.34 -17.76 0.79
C PRO A 60 -4.62 -18.20 1.50
N ILE A 61 -4.75 -19.47 1.91
CA ILE A 61 -5.94 -19.98 2.59
C ILE A 61 -6.13 -19.28 3.95
N LEU A 62 -5.04 -19.06 4.69
CA LEU A 62 -5.11 -18.34 5.96
C LEU A 62 -5.45 -16.86 5.77
N GLN A 63 -4.97 -16.25 4.69
CA GLN A 63 -5.29 -14.88 4.31
C GLN A 63 -6.76 -14.73 3.89
N ASP A 64 -7.32 -15.73 3.18
CA ASP A 64 -8.76 -15.79 2.84
C ASP A 64 -9.63 -15.72 4.10
N GLU A 65 -9.30 -16.53 5.11
CA GLU A 65 -10.03 -16.53 6.38
C GLU A 65 -9.93 -15.17 7.09
N LYS A 66 -8.74 -14.55 7.04
CA LYS A 66 -8.52 -13.22 7.62
C LYS A 66 -9.35 -12.15 6.91
N GLU A 67 -9.46 -12.23 5.59
CA GLU A 67 -10.31 -11.35 4.79
C GLU A 67 -11.78 -11.47 5.20
N GLN A 68 -12.30 -12.69 5.37
CA GLN A 68 -13.68 -12.90 5.80
C GLN A 68 -13.96 -12.36 7.20
N LEU A 69 -13.00 -12.47 8.11
CA LEU A 69 -13.12 -11.88 9.45
C LEU A 69 -13.13 -10.35 9.40
N ALA A 70 -12.23 -9.74 8.62
CA ALA A 70 -12.16 -8.29 8.47
C ALA A 70 -13.48 -7.70 7.95
N ARG A 71 -14.14 -8.40 7.02
CA ARG A 71 -15.43 -7.99 6.46
C ARG A 71 -16.55 -7.86 7.50
N LYS A 72 -16.47 -8.55 8.64
CA LYS A 72 -17.49 -8.46 9.70
C LYS A 72 -17.60 -7.05 10.29
N ASP A 73 -16.49 -6.30 10.33
CA ASP A 73 -16.46 -4.93 10.87
C ASP A 73 -16.98 -3.88 9.88
N GLY A 74 -17.15 -4.24 8.60
CA GLY A 74 -17.78 -3.42 7.56
C GLY A 74 -16.95 -2.25 7.01
N VAL A 75 -16.03 -1.69 7.81
CA VAL A 75 -15.21 -0.52 7.47
C VAL A 75 -13.73 -0.80 7.25
N LEU A 76 -13.23 -1.95 7.74
CA LEU A 76 -11.88 -2.43 7.47
C LEU A 76 -11.94 -3.49 6.36
N GLU A 77 -11.18 -3.27 5.31
CA GLU A 77 -11.02 -4.20 4.21
C GLU A 77 -9.62 -4.81 4.26
N TYR A 78 -9.52 -6.13 4.32
CA TYR A 78 -8.25 -6.80 4.12
C TYR A 78 -7.84 -6.69 2.65
N VAL A 79 -6.66 -6.16 2.38
CA VAL A 79 -6.12 -6.00 1.03
C VAL A 79 -5.04 -7.04 0.81
N ARG A 80 -5.25 -7.90 -0.19
CA ARG A 80 -4.19 -8.79 -0.66
C ARG A 80 -3.19 -7.99 -1.45
N ALA A 81 -2.00 -7.78 -0.88
CA ALA A 81 -0.89 -7.20 -1.61
C ALA A 81 -0.25 -8.28 -2.48
N MET A 82 -0.30 -8.07 -3.79
CA MET A 82 0.46 -8.89 -4.77
C MET A 82 1.64 -8.10 -5.34
N GLU A 83 1.63 -6.80 -5.15
CA GLU A 83 2.60 -5.86 -5.69
C GLU A 83 3.86 -5.85 -4.82
N SER A 84 5.02 -5.87 -5.47
CA SER A 84 6.34 -5.80 -4.85
C SER A 84 6.95 -4.41 -4.99
N LEU A 85 8.08 -4.15 -4.32
CA LEU A 85 8.83 -2.91 -4.57
C LEU A 85 9.37 -2.81 -6.00
N GLU A 86 9.54 -3.94 -6.70
CA GLU A 86 10.01 -3.97 -8.09
C GLU A 86 8.94 -3.51 -9.07
N ASP A 87 7.66 -3.60 -8.67
CA ASP A 87 6.52 -3.07 -9.43
C ASP A 87 6.40 -1.54 -9.33
N VAL A 88 7.18 -0.89 -8.46
CA VAL A 88 7.19 0.56 -8.30
C VAL A 88 8.37 1.14 -9.08
N GLY A 89 8.12 1.79 -10.22
CA GLY A 89 9.15 2.54 -10.95
C GLY A 89 9.53 3.83 -10.22
N GLY A 90 10.82 4.04 -9.95
CA GLY A 90 11.32 5.22 -9.23
C GLY A 90 11.10 5.21 -7.72
N LEU A 91 11.00 6.39 -7.11
CA LEU A 91 10.76 6.60 -5.67
C LEU A 91 11.85 6.02 -4.75
N GLU A 92 13.11 6.14 -5.17
CA GLU A 92 14.24 5.47 -4.50
C GLU A 92 14.47 5.92 -3.05
N ASN A 93 14.27 7.21 -2.71
CA ASN A 93 14.38 7.66 -1.31
C ASN A 93 13.31 7.02 -0.42
N LEU A 94 12.09 6.84 -0.94
CA LEU A 94 11.02 6.12 -0.26
C LEU A 94 11.39 4.64 -0.09
N LYS A 95 11.82 3.97 -1.18
CA LYS A 95 12.22 2.55 -1.14
C LYS A 95 13.35 2.29 -0.14
N GLU A 96 14.40 3.11 -0.16
CA GLU A 96 15.51 3.00 0.78
C GLU A 96 15.04 3.14 2.23
N TRP A 97 14.13 4.09 2.50
CA TRP A 97 13.57 4.30 3.83
C TRP A 97 12.78 3.09 4.31
N LEU A 98 12.01 2.46 3.42
CA LEU A 98 11.21 1.26 3.69
C LEU A 98 12.07 0.02 3.91
N VAL A 99 13.10 -0.20 3.07
CA VAL A 99 14.01 -1.35 3.16
C VAL A 99 14.77 -1.35 4.49
N LYS A 100 15.27 -0.19 4.94
CA LYS A 100 15.96 -0.04 6.23
C LYS A 100 15.07 -0.39 7.43
N ARG A 101 13.74 -0.37 7.26
CA ARG A 101 12.76 -0.56 8.33
C ARG A 101 12.03 -1.90 8.30
N ARG A 102 12.27 -2.74 7.29
CA ARG A 102 11.56 -4.01 7.07
C ARG A 102 11.60 -4.97 8.26
N ARG A 103 12.64 -4.90 9.09
CA ARG A 103 12.81 -5.77 10.27
C ARG A 103 12.35 -5.13 11.59
N LEU A 104 11.82 -3.91 11.59
CA LEU A 104 11.48 -3.22 12.86
C LEU A 104 10.26 -3.79 13.58
N PHE A 105 9.50 -4.69 12.95
CA PHE A 105 8.40 -5.44 13.58
C PHE A 105 8.85 -6.81 14.12
N SER A 106 10.15 -7.12 14.07
CA SER A 106 10.70 -8.40 14.51
C SER A 106 11.05 -8.43 16.00
N PRO A 107 11.06 -9.62 16.64
CA PRO A 107 11.53 -9.76 18.03
C PRO A 107 12.98 -9.27 18.22
N GLU A 108 13.84 -9.45 17.23
CA GLU A 108 15.25 -9.03 17.26
C GLU A 108 15.37 -7.50 17.36
N ALA A 109 14.54 -6.77 16.60
CA ALA A 109 14.49 -5.31 16.70
C ALA A 109 14.04 -4.84 18.09
N ALA A 110 13.03 -5.50 18.67
CA ALA A 110 12.57 -5.20 20.03
C ALA A 110 13.65 -5.46 21.08
N GLN A 111 14.41 -6.57 20.96
CA GLN A 111 15.55 -6.87 21.85
C GLN A 111 16.68 -5.84 21.73
N ALA A 112 16.87 -5.26 20.55
CA ALA A 112 17.83 -4.18 20.31
C ALA A 112 17.35 -2.80 20.81
N GLY A 113 16.16 -2.71 21.43
CA GLY A 113 15.59 -1.46 21.90
C GLY A 113 15.03 -0.55 20.79
N LEU A 114 14.82 -1.10 19.59
CA LEU A 114 14.25 -0.37 18.46
C LEU A 114 12.73 -0.43 18.52
N ASN A 115 12.08 0.71 18.31
CA ASN A 115 10.63 0.79 18.21
C ASN A 115 10.17 0.61 16.76
N PRO A 116 9.05 -0.10 16.51
CA PRO A 116 8.43 -0.12 15.21
C PRO A 116 8.03 1.29 14.76
N PRO A 117 8.12 1.61 13.45
CA PRO A 117 7.68 2.90 12.93
C PRO A 117 6.17 3.06 13.15
N ARG A 118 5.75 4.28 13.50
CA ARG A 118 4.35 4.63 13.72
C ARG A 118 3.57 4.78 12.43
N GLY A 119 4.15 5.45 11.42
CA GLY A 119 3.47 5.67 10.15
C GLY A 119 4.26 6.48 9.14
N LEU A 120 3.77 6.40 7.90
CA LEU A 120 4.23 7.15 6.74
C LEU A 120 3.05 7.90 6.10
N LEU A 121 3.24 9.18 5.80
CA LEU A 121 2.32 9.95 4.96
C LEU A 121 2.97 10.17 3.58
N MET A 122 2.31 9.71 2.52
CA MET A 122 2.69 9.96 1.14
C MET A 122 1.74 10.97 0.53
N MET A 123 2.27 12.12 0.16
CA MET A 123 1.50 13.19 -0.44
C MET A 123 2.06 13.56 -1.80
N GLY A 124 1.23 14.08 -2.68
CA GLY A 124 1.69 14.63 -3.95
C GLY A 124 0.77 14.29 -5.10
N ILE A 125 1.32 14.27 -6.30
CA ILE A 125 0.54 14.31 -7.53
C ILE A 125 -0.18 12.97 -7.75
N SER A 126 -1.45 13.05 -8.17
CA SER A 126 -2.25 11.86 -8.46
C SER A 126 -1.63 11.07 -9.62
N GLY A 127 -1.77 9.74 -9.60
CA GLY A 127 -1.19 8.87 -10.63
C GLY A 127 0.31 8.57 -10.47
N CYS A 128 0.99 9.06 -9.43
CA CYS A 128 2.42 8.80 -9.21
C CYS A 128 2.72 7.63 -8.23
N GLY A 129 1.84 6.63 -8.12
CA GLY A 129 2.17 5.39 -7.40
C GLY A 129 2.07 5.41 -5.86
N LYS A 130 1.35 6.39 -5.26
CA LYS A 130 1.12 6.43 -3.79
C LYS A 130 0.46 5.16 -3.25
N SER A 131 -0.71 4.81 -3.77
CA SER A 131 -1.49 3.64 -3.33
C SER A 131 -0.77 2.33 -3.69
N LEU A 132 -0.11 2.27 -4.85
CA LEU A 132 0.75 1.15 -5.26
C LEU A 132 1.89 0.93 -4.26
N SER A 133 2.55 2.01 -3.82
CA SER A 133 3.62 1.94 -2.82
C SER A 133 3.12 1.36 -1.50
N VAL A 134 1.91 1.72 -1.04
CA VAL A 134 1.35 1.13 0.20
C VAL A 134 1.22 -0.38 0.11
N LYS A 135 0.71 -0.90 -1.02
CA LYS A 135 0.60 -2.34 -1.24
C LYS A 135 1.98 -3.02 -1.24
N ALA A 136 2.96 -2.40 -1.89
CA ALA A 136 4.33 -2.90 -1.91
C ALA A 136 5.00 -2.94 -0.51
N ILE A 137 4.63 -2.05 0.42
CA ILE A 137 5.11 -2.09 1.81
C ILE A 137 4.65 -3.38 2.51
N SER A 138 3.39 -3.80 2.28
CA SER A 138 2.85 -5.02 2.87
C SER A 138 3.63 -6.25 2.43
N SER A 139 3.92 -6.37 1.14
CA SER A 139 4.76 -7.44 0.59
C SER A 139 6.19 -7.37 1.12
N LEU A 140 6.80 -6.19 1.18
CA LEU A 140 8.18 -6.01 1.65
C LEU A 140 8.36 -6.36 3.13
N TRP A 141 7.39 -6.02 3.97
CA TRP A 141 7.46 -6.23 5.42
C TRP A 141 6.81 -7.55 5.85
N GLY A 142 6.10 -8.22 4.94
CA GLY A 142 5.34 -9.43 5.24
C GLY A 142 4.31 -9.20 6.34
N LEU A 143 3.62 -8.04 6.30
CA LEU A 143 2.59 -7.67 7.27
C LEU A 143 1.23 -7.57 6.59
N PRO A 144 0.13 -7.96 7.27
CA PRO A 144 -1.20 -7.89 6.70
C PRO A 144 -1.61 -6.43 6.49
N LEU A 145 -2.20 -6.16 5.32
CA LEU A 145 -2.66 -4.83 4.93
C LEU A 145 -4.17 -4.73 5.13
N PHE A 146 -4.61 -3.69 5.84
CA PHE A 146 -6.00 -3.35 6.00
C PHE A 146 -6.26 -1.94 5.53
N ARG A 147 -7.21 -1.75 4.63
CA ARG A 147 -7.67 -0.44 4.19
C ARG A 147 -8.84 0.00 5.05
N LEU A 148 -8.74 1.21 5.62
CA LEU A 148 -9.85 1.88 6.29
C LEU A 148 -10.58 2.76 5.29
N ASP A 149 -11.85 2.45 5.05
CA ASP A 149 -12.71 3.27 4.20
C ASP A 149 -13.33 4.40 5.03
N MET A 150 -12.75 5.60 4.94
CA MET A 150 -13.24 6.78 5.66
C MET A 150 -14.65 7.18 5.22
N ASN A 151 -15.04 6.96 3.97
CA ASN A 151 -16.41 7.26 3.51
C ASN A 151 -17.43 6.40 4.25
N LYS A 152 -17.12 5.12 4.47
CA LYS A 152 -17.98 4.24 5.29
C LYS A 152 -18.01 4.65 6.75
N VAL A 153 -16.89 5.09 7.32
CA VAL A 153 -16.84 5.62 8.69
C VAL A 153 -17.81 6.80 8.84
N TYR A 154 -17.81 7.74 7.90
CA TYR A 154 -18.69 8.91 7.97
C TYR A 154 -20.13 8.66 7.50
N SER A 155 -20.40 7.56 6.79
CA SER A 155 -21.74 7.28 6.25
C SER A 155 -22.84 7.10 7.30
N GLY A 156 -22.49 6.81 8.56
CA GLY A 156 -23.44 6.49 9.62
C GLY A 156 -24.07 5.08 9.51
N ASN A 157 -23.84 4.35 8.41
CA ASN A 157 -24.41 3.01 8.18
C ASN A 157 -23.99 1.97 9.21
N TYR A 158 -22.90 2.22 9.93
CA TYR A 158 -22.33 1.34 10.95
C TYR A 158 -22.46 1.93 12.36
N GLY A 159 -23.35 2.88 12.58
CA GLY A 159 -23.53 3.61 13.85
C GLY A 159 -22.84 4.98 13.82
N THR A 160 -22.55 5.56 14.99
CA THR A 160 -21.91 6.88 15.03
C THR A 160 -20.53 6.82 14.36
N PRO A 161 -20.14 7.86 13.58
CA PRO A 161 -18.82 7.90 12.95
C PRO A 161 -17.67 7.71 13.94
N GLU A 162 -17.74 8.31 15.14
CA GLU A 162 -16.73 8.17 16.20
C GLU A 162 -16.67 6.73 16.72
N GLY A 163 -17.82 6.12 17.00
CA GLY A 163 -17.90 4.75 17.47
C GLY A 163 -17.38 3.76 16.42
N THR A 164 -17.69 4.02 15.15
CA THR A 164 -17.21 3.22 14.02
C THR A 164 -15.70 3.31 13.86
N PHE A 165 -15.15 4.52 13.92
CA PHE A 165 -13.70 4.74 13.88
C PHE A 165 -12.98 4.08 15.06
N TYR A 166 -13.52 4.21 16.28
CA TYR A 166 -12.95 3.58 17.47
C TYR A 166 -12.94 2.04 17.37
N ARG A 167 -14.03 1.44 16.88
CA ARG A 167 -14.08 0.00 16.64
C ARG A 167 -13.07 -0.44 15.60
N ALA A 168 -12.93 0.31 14.50
CA ALA A 168 -11.91 0.04 13.49
C ALA A 168 -10.49 0.06 14.08
N ILE A 169 -10.17 1.05 14.92
CA ILE A 169 -8.89 1.10 15.64
C ILE A 169 -8.70 -0.15 16.51
N LYS A 170 -9.71 -0.53 17.28
CA LYS A 170 -9.60 -1.72 18.16
C LYS A 170 -9.42 -3.01 17.37
N SER A 171 -10.11 -3.15 16.25
CA SER A 171 -9.97 -4.29 15.35
C SER A 171 -8.55 -4.38 14.78
N ILE A 172 -7.99 -3.27 14.26
CA ILE A 172 -6.62 -3.29 13.71
C ILE A 172 -5.56 -3.54 14.81
N GLU A 173 -5.76 -3.02 16.02
CA GLU A 173 -4.88 -3.28 17.16
C GLU A 173 -4.87 -4.77 17.54
N SER A 174 -6.02 -5.45 17.46
CA SER A 174 -6.13 -6.87 17.81
C SER A 174 -5.38 -7.80 16.85
N VAL A 175 -5.14 -7.36 15.61
CA VAL A 175 -4.44 -8.14 14.58
C VAL A 175 -2.97 -7.74 14.42
N ALA A 176 -2.46 -6.82 15.24
CA ALA A 176 -1.09 -6.31 15.15
C ALA A 176 -0.01 -7.41 15.35
N PRO A 177 1.13 -7.36 14.62
CA PRO A 177 1.56 -6.28 13.74
C PRO A 177 0.85 -6.27 12.40
N ALA A 178 0.48 -5.07 11.93
CA ALA A 178 -0.32 -4.88 10.72
C ALA A 178 -0.05 -3.50 10.11
N ILE A 179 -0.41 -3.34 8.83
CA ILE A 179 -0.42 -2.06 8.14
C ILE A 179 -1.87 -1.59 8.01
N LEU A 180 -2.14 -0.39 8.50
CA LEU A 180 -3.39 0.33 8.27
C LEU A 180 -3.18 1.34 7.13
N TRP A 181 -3.83 1.10 6.00
CA TRP A 181 -3.89 2.01 4.88
C TRP A 181 -5.09 2.94 5.00
N ILE A 182 -4.82 4.25 4.99
CA ILE A 182 -5.84 5.29 4.88
C ILE A 182 -5.62 6.00 3.55
N ASP A 183 -6.44 5.66 2.56
CA ASP A 183 -6.35 6.28 1.24
C ASP A 183 -7.09 7.61 1.23
N GLU A 184 -6.50 8.62 0.56
CA GLU A 184 -7.06 9.96 0.43
C GLU A 184 -7.54 10.53 1.77
N ILE A 185 -6.61 10.61 2.74
CA ILE A 185 -6.93 10.99 4.12
C ILE A 185 -7.65 12.35 4.21
N GLU A 186 -7.44 13.24 3.23
CA GLU A 186 -8.16 14.50 3.08
C GLU A 186 -9.67 14.36 2.83
N GLY A 187 -10.12 13.25 2.23
CA GLY A 187 -11.53 13.03 1.88
C GLY A 187 -12.38 12.92 3.14
N GLY A 188 -11.81 12.32 4.19
CA GLY A 188 -12.41 12.26 5.52
C GLY A 188 -12.43 13.61 6.26
N ILE A 189 -11.47 14.49 5.96
CA ILE A 189 -11.34 15.80 6.61
C ILE A 189 -12.29 16.83 5.97
N SER A 190 -12.38 16.85 4.64
CA SER A 190 -13.08 17.88 3.87
C SER A 190 -14.59 17.67 3.72
N SER A 191 -15.05 16.41 3.71
CA SER A 191 -16.47 16.08 3.56
C SER A 191 -17.35 16.62 4.70
N ASN A 192 -16.77 16.87 5.89
CA ASN A 192 -17.52 17.27 7.08
C ASN A 192 -17.20 18.67 7.61
N THR A 193 -16.13 19.34 7.15
CA THR A 193 -15.89 20.75 7.49
C THR A 193 -16.87 21.69 6.77
N ALA A 194 -17.33 21.32 5.58
CA ALA A 194 -18.22 22.15 4.76
C ALA A 194 -19.72 22.00 5.09
N LYS A 195 -20.14 20.94 5.80
CA LYS A 195 -21.58 20.69 6.08
C LYS A 195 -21.98 20.82 7.55
N ASP A 196 -21.14 20.46 8.52
CA ASP A 196 -21.59 20.38 9.92
C ASP A 196 -20.53 20.78 10.99
N GLY A 197 -19.45 21.48 10.64
CA GLY A 197 -18.61 22.24 11.57
C GLY A 197 -17.95 21.54 12.79
N GLY A 198 -18.21 20.26 13.08
CA GLY A 198 -17.82 19.61 14.34
C GLY A 198 -17.35 18.15 14.20
N THR A 199 -18.17 17.25 13.67
CA THR A 199 -17.94 15.79 13.71
C THR A 199 -16.67 15.33 12.99
N GLY A 200 -16.37 15.87 11.80
CA GLY A 200 -15.16 15.50 11.04
C GLY A 200 -13.86 15.87 11.76
N SER A 201 -13.85 17.02 12.43
CA SER A 201 -12.70 17.53 13.19
C SER A 201 -12.39 16.68 14.42
N HIS A 202 -13.43 16.18 15.12
CA HIS A 202 -13.26 15.34 16.30
C HIS A 202 -12.66 13.97 15.97
N ILE A 203 -13.12 13.32 14.90
CA ILE A 203 -12.56 12.02 14.47
C ILE A 203 -11.11 12.17 14.03
N PHE A 204 -10.80 13.21 13.28
CA PHE A 204 -9.44 13.47 12.86
C PHE A 204 -8.52 13.77 14.05
N SER A 205 -9.00 14.53 15.04
CA SER A 205 -8.28 14.75 16.30
C SER A 205 -8.04 13.44 17.05
N ALA A 206 -9.06 12.57 17.15
CA ALA A 206 -8.94 11.26 17.77
C ALA A 206 -7.93 10.35 17.05
N PHE A 207 -7.91 10.37 15.72
CA PHE A 207 -6.91 9.68 14.90
C PHE A 207 -5.49 10.16 15.25
N LEU A 208 -5.27 11.46 15.31
CA LEU A 208 -3.96 12.04 15.61
C LEU A 208 -3.49 11.72 17.04
N THR A 209 -4.41 11.75 18.02
CA THR A 209 -4.13 11.32 19.40
C THR A 209 -3.74 9.84 19.42
N TRP A 210 -4.52 8.98 18.76
CA TRP A 210 -4.21 7.56 18.65
C TRP A 210 -2.85 7.30 17.99
N MET A 211 -2.49 8.04 16.93
CA MET A 211 -1.16 7.93 16.29
C MET A 211 -0.01 8.15 17.28
N GLN A 212 -0.18 9.06 18.23
CA GLN A 212 0.82 9.39 19.26
C GLN A 212 0.82 8.35 20.40
N GLU A 213 -0.35 7.87 20.80
CA GLU A 213 -0.50 7.01 21.98
C GLU A 213 -0.39 5.52 21.70
N LYS A 214 -0.62 5.09 20.45
CA LYS A 214 -0.62 3.65 20.10
C LYS A 214 0.70 2.99 20.48
N SER A 215 0.58 1.87 21.21
CA SER A 215 1.66 0.97 21.58
C SER A 215 1.64 -0.32 20.74
N ALA A 216 0.49 -0.64 20.14
CA ALA A 216 0.37 -1.76 19.21
C ALA A 216 1.26 -1.52 17.98
N GLY A 217 1.85 -2.60 17.45
CA GLY A 217 2.68 -2.62 16.24
C GLY A 217 1.88 -2.39 14.95
N VAL A 218 1.01 -1.37 14.93
CA VAL A 218 0.25 -0.96 13.74
C VAL A 218 1.02 0.14 13.04
N PHE A 219 1.44 -0.10 11.79
CA PHE A 219 2.01 0.94 10.94
C PHE A 219 0.90 1.62 10.14
N VAL A 220 0.82 2.94 10.18
CA VAL A 220 -0.17 3.67 9.37
C VAL A 220 0.46 4.21 8.10
N ALA A 221 -0.01 3.74 6.95
CA ALA A 221 0.36 4.26 5.64
C ALA A 221 -0.80 5.10 5.10
N ALA A 222 -0.63 6.42 5.09
CA ALA A 222 -1.64 7.36 4.60
C ALA A 222 -1.25 7.94 3.25
N THR A 223 -2.21 8.14 2.36
CA THR A 223 -2.02 8.84 1.08
C THR A 223 -2.79 10.15 1.07
N ALA A 224 -2.28 11.16 0.35
CA ALA A 224 -2.99 12.40 0.09
C ALA A 224 -2.72 12.97 -1.30
N ASN A 225 -3.77 13.41 -1.98
CA ASN A 225 -3.74 14.12 -3.26
C ASN A 225 -3.91 15.64 -3.07
N ARG A 226 -4.77 16.05 -2.11
CA ARG A 226 -5.04 17.46 -1.80
C ARG A 226 -4.44 17.89 -0.48
N ILE A 227 -3.18 18.29 -0.55
CA ILE A 227 -2.40 18.77 0.60
C ILE A 227 -2.93 20.06 1.23
N ASP A 228 -3.64 20.89 0.46
CA ASP A 228 -4.28 22.14 0.90
C ASP A 228 -5.36 21.91 1.95
N LEU A 229 -5.98 20.73 1.93
CA LEU A 229 -7.02 20.32 2.88
C LEU A 229 -6.47 19.73 4.17
N LEU A 230 -5.17 19.41 4.20
CA LEU A 230 -4.59 18.77 5.36
C LEU A 230 -4.26 19.82 6.43
N PRO A 231 -4.73 19.62 7.67
CA PRO A 231 -4.39 20.50 8.77
C PRO A 231 -2.90 20.38 9.10
N ALA A 232 -2.26 21.51 9.41
CA ALA A 232 -0.80 21.60 9.60
C ALA A 232 -0.28 20.64 10.68
N GLU A 233 -1.14 20.30 11.65
CA GLU A 233 -0.83 19.40 12.73
C GLU A 233 -0.45 18.00 12.23
N ILE A 234 -0.91 17.55 11.05
CA ILE A 234 -0.58 16.22 10.52
C ILE A 234 0.94 16.04 10.31
N ILE A 235 1.65 17.13 10.02
CA ILE A 235 3.10 17.16 9.72
C ILE A 235 3.93 17.19 11.01
N ARG A 236 3.30 17.40 12.17
CA ARG A 236 4.02 17.46 13.45
C ARG A 236 4.72 16.13 13.74
N LYS A 237 6.04 16.21 13.97
CA LYS A 237 6.87 15.05 14.36
C LYS A 237 6.26 14.30 15.54
N GLY A 238 6.29 12.97 15.47
CA GLY A 238 5.70 12.07 16.47
C GLY A 238 4.34 11.50 16.08
N ARG A 239 3.73 11.95 14.97
CA ARG A 239 2.53 11.34 14.37
C ARG A 239 2.93 10.40 13.24
N PHE A 240 3.41 10.98 12.14
CA PHE A 240 4.12 10.24 11.10
C PHE A 240 5.63 10.34 11.36
N ASP A 241 6.34 9.22 11.19
CA ASP A 241 7.80 9.21 11.26
C ASP A 241 8.41 9.89 10.03
N GLN A 242 7.71 9.80 8.90
CA GLN A 242 8.13 10.38 7.65
C GLN A 242 6.93 10.91 6.85
N VAL A 243 7.14 12.06 6.22
CA VAL A 243 6.26 12.61 5.20
C VAL A 243 7.06 12.66 3.90
N PHE A 244 6.61 11.92 2.89
CA PHE A 244 7.19 11.92 1.55
C PHE A 244 6.32 12.70 0.59
N PHE A 245 6.96 13.58 -0.19
CA PHE A 245 6.37 14.20 -1.35
C PHE A 245 6.71 13.39 -2.60
N ILE A 246 5.68 12.97 -3.32
CA ILE A 246 5.78 12.25 -4.59
C ILE A 246 5.41 13.23 -5.70
N ASP A 247 6.42 13.64 -6.45
CA ASP A 247 6.29 14.55 -7.58
C ASP A 247 5.99 13.76 -8.89
N LEU A 248 5.93 14.48 -10.02
CA LEU A 248 6.01 13.87 -11.34
C LEU A 248 7.36 13.14 -11.47
N PRO A 249 7.37 11.94 -12.06
CA PRO A 249 8.57 11.16 -12.23
C PRO A 249 9.58 11.88 -13.11
N ASN A 250 10.85 11.82 -12.72
CA ASN A 250 11.96 12.29 -13.53
C ASN A 250 12.27 11.34 -14.71
N ASP A 251 13.25 11.66 -15.54
CA ASP A 251 13.54 10.90 -16.77
C ASP A 251 13.87 9.43 -16.46
N SER A 252 14.75 9.20 -15.49
CA SER A 252 15.14 7.86 -15.04
C SER A 252 13.99 7.08 -14.42
N GLU A 253 13.08 7.77 -13.72
CA GLU A 253 11.88 7.16 -13.14
C GLU A 253 10.87 6.80 -14.23
N ARG A 254 10.68 7.64 -15.26
CA ARG A 254 9.82 7.32 -16.40
C ARG A 254 10.33 6.11 -17.18
N GLU A 255 11.65 5.99 -17.38
CA GLU A 255 12.25 4.77 -17.94
C GLU A 255 11.93 3.54 -17.10
N ALA A 256 12.07 3.63 -15.77
CA ALA A 256 11.74 2.54 -14.86
C ALA A 256 10.25 2.18 -14.91
N ILE A 257 9.36 3.16 -15.01
CA ILE A 257 7.90 2.95 -15.13
C ILE A 257 7.57 2.23 -16.44
N PHE A 258 8.08 2.69 -17.59
CA PHE A 258 7.90 1.98 -18.86
C PHE A 258 8.40 0.54 -18.78
N ARG A 259 9.58 0.33 -18.19
CA ARG A 259 10.17 -0.99 -18.00
C ARG A 259 9.23 -1.95 -17.27
N VAL A 260 8.61 -1.49 -16.17
CA VAL A 260 7.65 -2.28 -15.39
C VAL A 260 6.44 -2.64 -16.24
N HIS A 261 5.81 -1.66 -16.89
CA HIS A 261 4.57 -1.90 -17.64
C HIS A 261 4.77 -2.75 -18.91
N LEU A 262 5.92 -2.63 -19.58
CA LEU A 262 6.28 -3.44 -20.74
C LEU A 262 6.57 -4.89 -20.33
N LYS A 263 7.40 -5.10 -19.30
CA LYS A 263 7.72 -6.44 -18.76
C LYS A 263 6.48 -7.18 -18.28
N ARG A 264 5.58 -6.49 -17.55
CA ARG A 264 4.33 -7.08 -17.04
C ARG A 264 3.46 -7.66 -18.17
N ARG A 265 3.56 -7.10 -19.37
CA ARG A 265 2.83 -7.54 -20.57
C ARG A 265 3.62 -8.54 -21.45
N GLY A 266 4.76 -9.02 -20.97
CA GLY A 266 5.58 -10.01 -21.67
C GLY A 266 6.38 -9.45 -22.85
N ASN A 267 6.56 -8.13 -22.94
CA ASN A 267 7.37 -7.53 -24.00
C ASN A 267 8.87 -7.66 -23.70
N HIS A 268 9.64 -7.84 -24.76
CA HIS A 268 11.10 -7.79 -24.74
C HIS A 268 11.56 -6.34 -24.67
N LEU A 269 12.40 -6.00 -23.69
CA LEU A 269 12.76 -4.59 -23.44
C LEU A 269 13.74 -4.04 -24.48
N GLU A 270 14.50 -4.92 -25.11
CA GLU A 270 15.41 -4.64 -26.21
C GLU A 270 14.72 -4.08 -27.46
N ASP A 271 13.40 -4.28 -27.59
CA ASP A 271 12.59 -3.74 -28.68
C ASP A 271 12.15 -2.27 -28.46
N PHE A 272 12.45 -1.70 -27.28
CA PHE A 272 12.02 -0.36 -26.88
C PHE A 272 13.20 0.49 -26.39
N ASP A 273 13.37 1.66 -27.00
CA ASP A 273 14.26 2.72 -26.54
C ASP A 273 13.61 3.50 -25.40
N LEU A 274 13.79 2.98 -24.17
CA LEU A 274 13.22 3.60 -22.97
C LEU A 274 13.70 5.05 -22.76
N PRO A 275 14.98 5.41 -22.98
CA PRO A 275 15.43 6.80 -22.95
C PRO A 275 14.64 7.72 -23.90
N LEU A 276 14.39 7.30 -25.15
CA LEU A 276 13.60 8.13 -26.06
C LEU A 276 12.12 8.22 -25.66
N LEU A 277 11.54 7.16 -25.10
CA LEU A 277 10.19 7.19 -24.55
C LEU A 277 10.07 8.09 -23.32
N SER A 278 11.09 8.11 -22.45
CA SER A 278 11.11 8.99 -21.26
C SER A 278 11.15 10.46 -21.67
N VAL A 279 11.97 10.84 -22.65
CA VAL A 279 12.00 12.20 -23.20
C VAL A 279 10.67 12.57 -23.86
N ALA A 280 10.05 11.66 -24.62
CA ALA A 280 8.77 11.92 -25.27
C ALA A 280 7.58 12.08 -24.31
N THR A 281 7.75 11.66 -23.06
CA THR A 281 6.73 11.74 -22.00
C THR A 281 7.14 12.68 -20.86
N GLU A 282 7.90 13.73 -21.18
CA GLU A 282 8.29 14.76 -20.21
C GLU A 282 7.06 15.29 -19.42
N PHE A 283 7.17 15.31 -18.09
CA PHE A 283 6.11 15.69 -17.15
C PHE A 283 4.86 14.79 -17.13
N TRP A 284 4.93 13.57 -17.63
CA TRP A 284 3.85 12.60 -17.47
C TRP A 284 3.94 11.90 -16.12
N ASN A 285 2.80 11.52 -15.55
CA ASN A 285 2.74 10.68 -14.36
C ASN A 285 2.72 9.18 -14.71
N GLY A 286 2.88 8.32 -13.69
CA GLY A 286 2.96 6.88 -13.89
C GLY A 286 1.69 6.26 -14.47
N ALA A 287 0.51 6.72 -14.04
CA ALA A 287 -0.77 6.23 -14.57
C ALA A 287 -0.97 6.59 -16.06
N GLU A 288 -0.44 7.72 -16.51
CA GLU A 288 -0.49 8.11 -17.93
C GLU A 288 0.42 7.23 -18.78
N ILE A 289 1.62 6.91 -18.27
CA ILE A 289 2.53 5.96 -18.93
C ILE A 289 1.89 4.56 -19.00
N GLU A 290 1.28 4.08 -17.91
CA GLU A 290 0.53 2.82 -17.88
C GLU A 290 -0.56 2.81 -18.95
N HIS A 291 -1.34 3.88 -19.02
CA HIS A 291 -2.43 4.03 -19.98
C HIS A 291 -1.92 3.99 -21.43
N VAL A 292 -0.81 4.68 -21.75
CA VAL A 292 -0.21 4.64 -23.08
C VAL A 292 0.19 3.22 -23.47
N VAL A 293 0.87 2.51 -22.57
CA VAL A 293 1.30 1.13 -22.84
C VAL A 293 0.09 0.23 -23.06
N GLU A 294 -0.96 0.38 -22.25
CA GLU A 294 -2.20 -0.38 -22.39
C GLU A 294 -2.92 -0.09 -23.73
N ALA A 295 -3.16 1.19 -24.03
CA ALA A 295 -3.86 1.61 -25.24
C ALA A 295 -3.08 1.19 -26.51
N ALA A 296 -1.77 1.37 -26.53
CA ALA A 296 -0.94 0.94 -27.65
C ALA A 296 -0.98 -0.58 -27.85
N THR A 297 -1.00 -1.35 -26.75
CA THR A 297 -1.12 -2.82 -26.80
C THR A 297 -2.45 -3.25 -27.41
N ILE A 298 -3.56 -2.59 -27.02
CA ILE A 298 -4.89 -2.86 -27.57
C ILE A 298 -4.93 -2.57 -29.08
N GLU A 299 -4.37 -1.44 -29.50
CA GLU A 299 -4.30 -1.04 -30.91
C GLU A 299 -3.45 -1.99 -31.76
N ALA A 300 -2.29 -2.41 -31.25
CA ALA A 300 -1.43 -3.38 -31.93
C ALA A 300 -2.15 -4.74 -32.08
N PHE A 301 -2.79 -5.21 -31.01
CA PHE A 301 -3.58 -6.44 -31.01
C PHE A 301 -4.74 -6.38 -32.00
N HIS A 302 -5.46 -5.25 -32.07
CA HIS A 302 -6.55 -5.06 -33.04
C HIS A 302 -6.06 -5.18 -34.50
N ARG A 303 -4.83 -4.74 -34.78
CA ARG A 303 -4.17 -4.92 -36.09
C ARG A 303 -3.58 -6.32 -36.31
N GLY A 304 -3.62 -7.21 -35.32
CA GLY A 304 -3.03 -8.55 -35.38
C GLY A 304 -1.51 -8.57 -35.20
N ASN A 305 -0.92 -7.51 -34.65
CA ASN A 305 0.52 -7.37 -34.42
C ASN A 305 0.86 -7.41 -32.93
N LEU A 306 2.14 -7.66 -32.62
CA LEU A 306 2.69 -7.39 -31.30
C LEU A 306 2.94 -5.88 -31.13
N LEU A 307 2.98 -5.42 -29.88
CA LEU A 307 3.28 -4.03 -29.56
C LEU A 307 4.66 -3.63 -30.09
N ALA A 308 4.71 -2.55 -30.86
CA ALA A 308 5.94 -1.91 -31.30
C ALA A 308 6.09 -0.50 -30.70
N GLN A 309 7.31 0.04 -30.71
CA GLN A 309 7.58 1.39 -30.21
C GLN A 309 6.78 2.48 -30.94
N ASP A 310 6.54 2.35 -32.25
CA ASP A 310 5.75 3.32 -33.02
C ASP A 310 4.28 3.38 -32.57
N ASP A 311 3.75 2.28 -32.03
CA ASP A 311 2.39 2.25 -31.47
C ASP A 311 2.33 3.14 -30.22
N LEU A 312 3.34 3.08 -29.35
CA LEU A 312 3.44 3.95 -28.18
C LEU A 312 3.49 5.43 -28.59
N TYR A 313 4.33 5.79 -29.57
CA TYR A 313 4.41 7.16 -30.06
C TYR A 313 3.11 7.67 -30.65
N THR A 314 2.35 6.80 -31.32
CA THR A 314 1.03 7.14 -31.87
C THR A 314 0.08 7.56 -30.75
N ILE A 315 0.02 6.78 -29.66
CA ILE A 315 -0.84 7.12 -28.52
C ILE A 315 -0.32 8.37 -27.80
N ILE A 316 0.99 8.45 -27.51
CA ILE A 316 1.61 9.61 -26.82
C ILE A 316 1.25 10.93 -27.50
N ARG A 317 1.29 11.00 -28.84
CA ARG A 317 0.96 12.21 -29.61
C ARG A 317 -0.52 12.62 -29.50
N SER A 318 -1.40 11.68 -29.20
CA SER A 318 -2.84 11.91 -29.09
C SER A 318 -3.31 12.16 -27.65
N THR A 319 -2.45 11.96 -26.66
CA THR A 319 -2.76 12.13 -25.24
C THR A 319 -2.36 13.53 -24.75
N VAL A 320 -3.20 14.12 -23.89
CA VAL A 320 -2.88 15.39 -23.21
C VAL A 320 -2.57 15.09 -21.74
N PRO A 321 -1.33 15.38 -21.27
CA PRO A 321 -0.94 15.01 -19.92
C PRO A 321 -1.51 15.93 -18.83
N LEU A 322 -1.62 15.40 -17.62
CA LEU A 322 -2.09 16.04 -16.40
C LEU A 322 -1.27 17.29 -16.07
N SER A 323 0.04 17.24 -16.33
CA SER A 323 0.94 18.37 -16.15
C SER A 323 0.52 19.61 -16.95
N ARG A 324 -0.15 19.41 -18.09
CA ARG A 324 -0.69 20.49 -18.91
C ARG A 324 -2.07 20.93 -18.42
N THR A 325 -2.96 20.00 -18.10
CA THR A 325 -4.35 20.31 -17.69
C THR A 325 -4.46 20.87 -16.26
N MET A 326 -3.53 20.51 -15.37
CA MET A 326 -3.51 20.89 -13.95
C MET A 326 -2.22 21.63 -13.54
N SER A 327 -1.59 22.34 -14.49
CA SER A 327 -0.29 23.00 -14.27
C SER A 327 -0.26 23.95 -13.05
N GLU A 328 -1.32 24.72 -12.82
CA GLU A 328 -1.42 25.64 -11.66
C GLU A 328 -1.49 24.89 -10.34
N GLN A 329 -2.32 23.85 -10.28
CA GLN A 329 -2.46 23.01 -9.09
C GLN A 329 -1.15 22.28 -8.77
N ILE A 330 -0.46 21.76 -9.78
CA ILE A 330 0.84 21.10 -9.61
C ILE A 330 1.89 22.08 -9.07
N LYS A 331 1.96 23.30 -9.61
CA LYS A 331 2.87 24.35 -9.09
C LYS A 331 2.57 24.68 -7.64
N PHE A 332 1.30 24.83 -7.29
CA PHE A 332 0.88 25.06 -5.91
C PHE A 332 1.31 23.91 -4.99
N ILE A 333 1.06 22.67 -5.40
CA ILE A 333 1.41 21.47 -4.65
C ILE A 333 2.92 21.37 -4.40
N LYS A 334 3.74 21.59 -5.44
CA LYS A 334 5.20 21.58 -5.34
C LYS A 334 5.73 22.67 -4.40
N ASN A 335 5.23 23.90 -4.52
CA ASN A 335 5.63 25.02 -3.67
C ASN A 335 5.29 24.79 -2.19
N TRP A 336 4.14 24.17 -1.91
CA TRP A 336 3.78 23.83 -0.54
C TRP A 336 4.74 22.77 0.04
N ALA A 337 5.11 21.77 -0.78
CA ALA A 337 5.88 20.60 -0.35
C ALA A 337 7.36 20.90 -0.12
N SER A 338 7.97 21.83 -0.87
CA SER A 338 9.41 22.11 -0.84
C SER A 338 9.98 22.46 0.54
N GLU A 339 9.15 22.97 1.45
CA GLU A 339 9.55 23.32 2.82
C GLU A 339 9.08 22.33 3.88
N ARG A 340 8.21 21.37 3.52
CA ARG A 340 7.38 20.60 4.48
C ARG A 340 7.54 19.09 4.38
N ALA A 341 8.04 18.58 3.26
CA ALA A 341 8.14 17.15 3.01
C ALA A 341 9.49 16.80 2.35
N ILE A 342 9.92 15.55 2.54
CA ILE A 342 11.11 15.02 1.88
C ILE A 342 10.70 14.46 0.52
N SER A 343 11.49 14.68 -0.53
CA SER A 343 11.27 14.06 -1.84
C SER A 343 11.33 12.53 -1.74
N ALA A 344 10.34 11.84 -2.32
CA ALA A 344 10.36 10.39 -2.46
C ALA A 344 11.33 9.91 -3.54
N SER A 345 11.62 10.77 -4.52
CA SER A 345 12.54 10.51 -5.63
C SER A 345 13.96 11.00 -5.28
N HIS A 346 14.97 10.34 -5.85
CA HIS A 346 16.34 10.89 -5.84
C HIS A 346 16.38 12.16 -6.68
N SER A 347 17.22 13.13 -6.28
CA SER A 347 17.54 14.25 -7.15
C SER A 347 18.42 13.73 -8.29
N ASP A 348 18.01 13.92 -9.53
CA ASP A 348 18.90 13.74 -10.67
C ASP A 348 20.09 14.70 -10.47
N LYS A 349 21.29 14.13 -10.41
CA LYS A 349 22.54 14.88 -10.19
C LYS A 349 22.99 15.60 -11.44
#